data_AF-S8DID2-F1
#
_entry.id   AF-S8DID2-F1
#
_cell.length_a   1.000
_cell.length_b   1.000
_cell.length_c   1.000
_cell.angle_alpha   90.00
_cell.angle_beta   90.00
_cell.angle_gamma   90.00
#
_symmetry.space_group_name_H-M   'P 1'
#
loop_
_entity.id
_entity.type
_entity.pdbx_description
1 polymer ?
#
loop_
_entity_poly.entity_id
_entity_poly.type
_entity_poly.pdbx_seq_one_letter_code
_entity_poly.pdbx_strand_id
1 'polypeptide(L)'
;KIHAYTVCDDPDYFYEYTQGLLDGLGAGVSSRDIINIQDAKGLGYAMNTTEELKFVKEVGETTGVVLDPVYSGKAAMRMTKDMVENPWKWEGRKVLFVHTGGLLGLFDKTEQIGSMIGKWSRMDVHESFPRKEGTGKMF
;
A
#
# COMPACT_ATOMS: atom_id res chain seq x y z
N LYS A 1 -18.30 1.09 8.65
CA LYS A 1 -17.94 2.09 7.63
C LYS A 1 -16.65 1.65 6.97
N ILE A 2 -16.57 1.71 5.64
CA ILE A 2 -15.38 1.33 4.88
C ILE A 2 -14.55 2.60 4.66
N HIS A 3 -13.27 2.55 4.98
CA HIS A 3 -12.30 3.61 4.68
C HIS A 3 -11.34 3.07 3.63
N ALA A 4 -11.22 3.76 2.51
CA ALA A 4 -10.35 3.38 1.40
C ALA A 4 -9.31 4.47 1.15
N TYR A 5 -8.15 4.06 0.63
CA TYR A 5 -6.99 4.91 0.45
C TYR A 5 -6.48 4.76 -0.97
N THR A 6 -6.49 5.85 -1.75
CA THR A 6 -6.04 5.84 -3.14
C THR A 6 -4.53 6.05 -3.20
N VAL A 7 -3.86 5.28 -4.04
CA VAL A 7 -2.40 5.39 -4.25
C VAL A 7 -2.02 5.84 -5.66
N CYS A 8 -3.03 5.98 -6.52
CA CYS A 8 -3.00 6.66 -7.81
C CYS A 8 -4.25 7.54 -7.93
N ASP A 9 -4.32 8.33 -9.01
CA ASP A 9 -5.44 9.20 -9.35
C ASP A 9 -5.95 10.03 -8.14
N ASP A 10 -7.23 10.37 -8.11
CA ASP A 10 -7.86 11.10 -7.03
C ASP A 10 -9.11 10.35 -6.50
N PRO A 11 -9.62 10.72 -5.32
CA PRO A 11 -10.81 10.07 -4.76
C PRO A 11 -12.04 10.11 -5.66
N ASP A 12 -12.25 11.17 -6.45
CA ASP A 12 -13.44 11.29 -7.29
C ASP A 12 -13.41 10.28 -8.43
N TYR A 13 -12.26 10.07 -9.08
CA TYR A 13 -12.08 8.97 -10.03
C TYR A 13 -12.52 7.63 -9.43
N PHE A 14 -12.11 7.32 -8.20
CA PHE A 14 -12.45 6.04 -7.57
C PHE A 14 -13.89 5.97 -7.07
N TYR A 15 -14.52 7.08 -6.72
CA TYR A 15 -15.96 7.10 -6.43
C TYR A 15 -16.76 6.73 -7.68
N GLU A 16 -16.41 7.30 -8.83
CA GLU A 16 -17.09 7.01 -10.10
C GLU A 16 -16.80 5.58 -10.58
N TYR A 17 -15.54 5.13 -10.50
CA TYR A 17 -15.17 3.76 -10.86
C TYR A 17 -15.90 2.73 -10.00
N THR A 18 -15.94 2.96 -8.68
CA THR A 18 -16.66 2.09 -7.74
C THR A 18 -18.16 2.13 -7.98
N GLN A 19 -18.74 3.29 -8.31
CA GLN A 19 -20.16 3.40 -8.65
C GLN A 19 -20.49 2.55 -9.87
N GLY A 20 -19.67 2.60 -10.93
CA GLY A 20 -19.86 1.77 -12.11
C GLY A 20 -19.85 0.26 -11.80
N LEU A 21 -18.99 -0.19 -10.88
CA LEU A 21 -18.99 -1.59 -10.42
C LEU A 21 -20.25 -1.94 -9.63
N LEU A 22 -20.71 -1.06 -8.74
CA LEU A 22 -21.93 -1.26 -7.94
C LEU A 22 -23.18 -1.30 -8.82
N ASP A 23 -23.26 -0.42 -9.82
CA ASP A 23 -24.36 -0.37 -10.79
C ASP A 23 -24.38 -1.64 -11.64
N GLY A 24 -23.21 -2.12 -12.09
CA GLY A 24 -23.06 -3.38 -12.82
C GLY A 24 -23.51 -4.60 -12.01
N LEU A 25 -23.39 -4.54 -10.69
CA LEU A 25 -23.90 -5.57 -9.77
C LEU A 25 -25.39 -5.37 -9.41
N GLY A 26 -26.01 -4.27 -9.83
CA GLY A 26 -27.38 -3.92 -9.44
C GLY A 26 -27.53 -3.67 -7.93
N ALA A 27 -26.49 -3.15 -7.28
CA ALA A 27 -26.44 -3.06 -5.81
C ALA A 27 -27.42 -2.03 -5.22
N GLY A 28 -27.89 -1.06 -6.02
CA GLY A 28 -28.90 -0.07 -5.59
C GLY A 28 -28.41 0.88 -4.48
N VAL A 29 -27.10 1.07 -4.36
CA VAL A 29 -26.46 1.93 -3.35
C VAL A 29 -25.45 2.88 -4.00
N SER A 30 -25.24 4.06 -3.39
CA SER A 30 -24.19 4.97 -3.84
C SER A 30 -22.85 4.61 -3.22
N SER A 31 -21.76 4.66 -4.00
CA SER A 31 -20.39 4.49 -3.52
C SER A 31 -20.04 5.49 -2.42
N ARG A 32 -20.53 6.73 -2.53
CA ARG A 32 -20.31 7.83 -1.58
C ARG A 32 -21.02 7.63 -0.24
N ASP A 33 -22.05 6.78 -0.19
CA ASP A 33 -22.77 6.47 1.06
C ASP A 33 -22.08 5.36 1.87
N ILE A 34 -21.35 4.46 1.19
CA ILE A 34 -20.84 3.22 1.80
C ILE A 34 -19.32 3.22 2.04
N ILE A 35 -18.57 4.00 1.26
CA ILE A 35 -17.09 4.08 1.33
C ILE A 35 -16.66 5.53 1.51
N ASN A 36 -15.72 5.77 2.44
CA ASN A 36 -15.01 7.04 2.55
C ASN A 36 -13.61 6.89 1.96
N ILE A 37 -13.40 7.46 0.79
CA ILE A 37 -12.13 7.42 0.06
C ILE A 37 -11.24 8.62 0.45
N GLN A 38 -9.98 8.36 0.80
CA GLN A 38 -8.97 9.38 1.08
C GLN A 38 -7.78 9.23 0.13
N ASP A 39 -7.14 10.34 -0.20
CA ASP A 39 -5.88 10.34 -0.95
C ASP A 39 -4.71 9.93 -0.04
N ALA A 40 -3.97 8.90 -0.47
CA ALA A 40 -2.74 8.41 0.16
C ALA A 40 -1.57 8.31 -0.84
N LYS A 41 -1.65 8.93 -2.03
CA LYS A 41 -0.65 8.74 -3.09
C LYS A 41 0.71 9.34 -2.78
N GLY A 42 0.79 10.35 -1.92
CA GLY A 42 2.04 11.03 -1.60
C GLY A 42 2.67 11.64 -2.85
N LEU A 43 3.91 11.27 -3.17
CA LEU A 43 4.61 11.73 -4.38
C LEU A 43 3.98 11.21 -5.68
N GLY A 44 3.13 10.19 -5.61
CA GLY A 44 2.47 9.57 -6.74
C GLY A 44 2.61 8.06 -6.74
N TYR A 45 2.09 7.44 -7.80
CA TYR A 45 2.06 5.98 -7.92
C TYR A 45 3.46 5.38 -7.90
N ALA A 46 3.65 4.34 -7.07
CA ALA A 46 4.90 3.63 -6.85
C ALA A 46 6.13 4.48 -6.45
N MET A 47 5.96 5.78 -6.18
CA MET A 47 7.00 6.65 -5.65
C MET A 47 6.85 6.79 -4.14
N ASN A 48 7.96 6.86 -3.41
CA ASN A 48 7.94 6.91 -1.96
C ASN A 48 8.71 8.08 -1.37
N THR A 49 8.18 8.65 -0.31
CA THR A 49 8.98 9.51 0.57
C THR A 49 9.82 8.66 1.52
N THR A 50 10.84 9.27 2.11
CA THR A 50 11.65 8.64 3.16
C THR A 50 10.79 8.23 4.36
N GLU A 51 9.78 9.01 4.71
CA GLU A 51 8.87 8.75 5.83
C GLU A 51 7.99 7.54 5.56
N GLU A 52 7.49 7.38 4.32
CA GLU A 52 6.71 6.19 3.93
C GLU A 52 7.56 4.90 4.05
N LEU A 53 8.82 4.96 3.60
CA LEU A 53 9.74 3.82 3.71
C LEU A 53 10.11 3.49 5.17
N LYS A 54 10.31 4.52 6.00
CA LYS A 54 10.53 4.34 7.44
C LYS A 54 9.32 3.73 8.14
N PHE A 55 8.12 4.17 7.78
CA PHE A 55 6.88 3.65 8.34
C PHE A 55 6.71 2.15 8.03
N VAL A 56 6.88 1.71 6.78
CA VAL A 56 6.74 0.28 6.45
C VAL A 56 7.79 -0.58 7.16
N LYS A 57 9.02 -0.05 7.31
CA LYS A 57 10.08 -0.69 8.10
C LYS A 57 9.65 -0.84 9.56
N GLU A 58 9.18 0.24 10.19
CA GLU A 58 8.77 0.25 11.60
C GLU A 58 7.61 -0.73 11.86
N VAL A 59 6.60 -0.76 10.98
CA VAL A 59 5.51 -1.75 11.08
C VAL A 59 6.06 -3.17 10.99
N GLY A 60 6.96 -3.45 10.05
CA GLY A 60 7.61 -4.75 9.92
C GLY A 60 8.40 -5.15 11.17
N GLU A 61 9.20 -4.24 11.72
CA GLU A 61 10.02 -4.50 12.91
C GLU A 61 9.21 -4.69 14.19
N THR A 62 8.12 -3.93 14.35
CA THR A 62 7.32 -3.91 15.58
C THR A 62 6.23 -4.98 15.62
N THR A 63 5.70 -5.37 14.45
CA THR A 63 4.55 -6.28 14.36
C THR A 63 4.86 -7.62 13.68
N GLY A 64 5.97 -7.72 12.94
CA GLY A 64 6.26 -8.84 12.05
C GLY A 64 5.42 -8.87 10.77
N VAL A 65 4.54 -7.88 10.55
CA VAL A 65 3.74 -7.76 9.34
C VAL A 65 4.46 -6.86 8.33
N VAL A 66 4.79 -7.43 7.17
CA VAL A 66 5.49 -6.71 6.10
C VAL A 66 4.49 -6.07 5.15
N LEU A 67 4.43 -4.75 5.13
CA LEU A 67 3.60 -3.99 4.19
C LEU A 67 4.39 -3.59 2.95
N ASP A 68 3.78 -3.73 1.78
CA ASP A 68 4.37 -3.24 0.55
C ASP A 68 4.38 -1.70 0.52
N PRO A 69 5.40 -1.07 -0.08
CA PRO A 69 5.54 0.38 -0.09
C PRO A 69 4.63 1.08 -1.12
N VAL A 70 3.98 0.35 -2.03
CA VAL A 70 3.18 0.94 -3.12
C VAL A 70 1.71 1.11 -2.70
N TYR A 71 1.13 0.11 -2.03
CA TYR A 71 -0.29 0.03 -1.68
C TYR A 71 -0.51 -0.01 -0.17
N SER A 72 -0.24 -1.16 0.46
CA SER A 72 -0.64 -1.47 1.84
C SER A 72 0.06 -0.54 2.84
N GLY A 73 1.33 -0.21 2.59
CA GLY A 73 2.12 0.71 3.40
C GLY A 73 1.55 2.12 3.41
N LYS A 74 1.21 2.65 2.23
CA LYS A 74 0.60 4.00 2.10
C LYS A 74 -0.78 4.05 2.76
N ALA A 75 -1.59 3.02 2.55
CA ALA A 75 -2.91 2.91 3.17
C ALA A 75 -2.81 2.89 4.71
N ALA A 76 -1.95 2.04 5.26
CA ALA A 76 -1.73 1.95 6.70
C ALA A 76 -1.15 3.25 7.29
N MET A 77 -0.22 3.90 6.59
CA MET A 77 0.34 5.18 7.01
C MET A 77 -0.72 6.28 7.04
N ARG A 78 -1.57 6.35 6.01
CA ARG A 78 -2.65 7.34 5.97
C ARG A 78 -3.71 7.06 7.04
N MET A 79 -4.06 5.80 7.26
CA MET A 79 -4.97 5.37 8.32
C MET A 79 -4.46 5.78 9.70
N THR A 80 -3.21 5.45 10.02
CA THR A 80 -2.61 5.78 11.33
C THR A 80 -2.48 7.28 11.54
N LYS A 81 -2.10 8.05 10.50
CA LYS A 81 -2.12 9.53 10.56
C LYS A 81 -3.51 10.07 10.88
N ASP A 82 -4.55 9.62 10.18
CA ASP A 82 -5.92 10.07 10.43
C ASP A 82 -6.37 9.76 11.87
N MET A 83 -5.96 8.61 12.41
CA MET A 83 -6.21 8.22 13.81
C MET A 83 -5.52 9.12 14.82
N VAL A 84 -4.26 9.49 14.57
CA VAL A 84 -3.49 10.40 15.42
C VAL A 84 -4.04 11.82 15.35
N GLU A 85 -4.42 12.30 14.17
CA GLU A 85 -4.95 13.64 13.95
C GLU A 85 -6.40 13.80 14.47
N ASN A 86 -7.17 12.70 14.52
CA ASN A 86 -8.59 12.72 14.89
C ASN A 86 -8.95 11.65 15.94
N PRO A 87 -8.32 11.64 17.13
CA PRO A 87 -8.44 10.53 18.08
C PRO A 87 -9.89 10.24 18.52
N TRP A 88 -10.70 11.29 18.71
CA TRP A 88 -12.12 11.19 19.06
C TRP A 88 -12.98 10.45 18.02
N LYS A 89 -12.56 10.43 16.74
CA LYS A 89 -13.25 9.65 15.70
C LYS A 89 -13.05 8.16 15.88
N TRP A 90 -11.93 7.74 16.49
CA TRP A 90 -11.46 6.36 16.50
C TRP A 90 -11.44 5.72 17.89
N GLU A 91 -11.52 6.52 18.94
CA GLU A 91 -11.57 6.06 20.32
C GLU A 91 -12.68 5.01 20.54
N GLY A 92 -12.32 3.91 21.20
CA GLY A 92 -13.22 2.77 21.47
C GLY A 92 -13.60 1.93 20.25
N ARG A 93 -13.12 2.24 19.03
CA ARG A 93 -13.44 1.46 17.83
C ARG A 93 -12.51 0.25 17.67
N LYS A 94 -13.06 -0.84 17.14
CA LYS A 94 -12.29 -1.96 16.61
C LYS A 94 -12.11 -1.75 15.11
N VAL A 95 -10.86 -1.71 14.66
CA VAL A 95 -10.49 -1.44 13.27
C VAL A 95 -9.88 -2.70 12.67
N LEU A 96 -10.42 -3.14 11.53
CA LEU A 96 -9.84 -4.19 10.71
C LEU A 96 -9.12 -3.53 9.53
N PHE A 97 -7.80 -3.66 9.48
CA PHE A 97 -7.02 -3.29 8.31
C PHE A 97 -6.94 -4.49 7.34
N VAL A 98 -7.30 -4.28 6.08
CA VAL A 98 -7.23 -5.31 5.03
C VAL A 98 -5.89 -5.19 4.31
N HIS A 99 -4.96 -6.10 4.63
CA HIS A 99 -3.68 -6.20 3.93
C HIS A 99 -3.89 -6.85 2.56
N THR A 100 -3.74 -6.09 1.47
CA THR A 100 -4.05 -6.56 0.10
C THR A 100 -2.92 -7.32 -0.58
N GLY A 101 -1.69 -7.28 -0.04
CA GLY A 101 -0.55 -8.08 -0.50
C GLY A 101 0.57 -7.18 -0.98
N GLY A 102 1.13 -7.45 -2.16
CA GLY A 102 2.10 -6.56 -2.82
C GLY A 102 3.56 -6.74 -2.41
N LEU A 103 3.89 -7.77 -1.62
CA LEU A 103 5.23 -7.99 -1.04
C LEU A 103 6.39 -7.80 -2.04
N LEU A 104 6.22 -8.25 -3.28
CA LEU A 104 7.24 -8.16 -4.33
C LEU A 104 7.59 -6.70 -4.69
N GLY A 105 6.71 -5.74 -4.42
CA GLY A 105 6.99 -4.30 -4.60
C GLY A 105 8.14 -3.78 -3.74
N LEU A 106 8.61 -4.54 -2.75
CA LEU A 106 9.84 -4.22 -2.01
C LEU A 106 11.11 -4.36 -2.85
N PHE A 107 11.12 -5.24 -3.87
CA PHE A 107 12.32 -5.44 -4.68
C PHE A 107 12.74 -4.15 -5.40
N ASP A 108 11.77 -3.38 -5.91
CA ASP A 108 12.01 -2.08 -6.56
C ASP A 108 12.51 -1.00 -5.58
N LYS A 109 12.37 -1.23 -4.27
CA LYS A 109 12.77 -0.29 -3.20
C LYS A 109 14.03 -0.71 -2.47
N THR A 110 14.69 -1.79 -2.88
CA THR A 110 15.89 -2.33 -2.22
C THR A 110 16.99 -1.29 -2.04
N GLU A 111 17.34 -0.52 -3.08
CA GLU A 111 18.37 0.53 -2.96
C GLU A 111 17.97 1.64 -1.98
N GLN A 112 16.68 2.03 -1.97
CA GLN A 112 16.17 3.10 -1.11
C GLN A 112 16.10 2.66 0.36
N ILE A 113 15.69 1.42 0.61
CA ILE A 113 15.49 0.85 1.94
C ILE A 113 16.80 0.26 2.51
N GLY A 114 17.74 -0.13 1.65
CA GLY A 114 18.96 -0.83 2.06
C GLY A 114 19.82 -0.04 3.05
N SER A 115 19.85 1.29 2.95
CA SER A 115 20.54 2.13 3.94
C SER A 115 19.85 2.18 5.31
N MET A 116 18.56 1.83 5.37
CA MET A 116 17.74 1.88 6.58
C MET A 116 17.69 0.53 7.30
N ILE A 117 17.79 -0.58 6.57
CA ILE A 117 17.85 -1.92 7.15
C ILE A 117 19.29 -2.18 7.59
N GLY A 118 19.47 -2.75 8.79
CA GLY A 118 20.79 -2.96 9.42
C GLY A 118 21.73 -3.90 8.64
N LYS A 119 22.16 -5.00 9.25
CA LYS A 119 23.04 -5.97 8.56
C LYS A 119 22.26 -6.73 7.48
N TRP A 120 22.14 -6.13 6.29
CA TRP A 120 21.67 -6.83 5.10
C TRP A 120 22.84 -7.08 4.15
N SER A 121 22.74 -8.16 3.40
CA SER A 121 23.63 -8.46 2.28
C SER A 121 22.77 -8.99 1.15
N ARG A 122 23.06 -8.56 -0.08
CA ARG A 122 22.44 -9.15 -1.25
C ARG A 122 22.78 -10.64 -1.27
N MET A 123 21.78 -11.50 -1.45
CA MET A 123 22.00 -12.92 -1.61
C MET A 123 22.52 -13.18 -3.02
N ASP A 124 23.73 -13.71 -3.13
CA ASP A 124 24.27 -14.20 -4.39
C ASP A 124 23.60 -15.54 -4.71
N VAL A 125 22.68 -15.52 -5.67
CA VAL A 125 22.02 -16.72 -6.17
C VAL A 125 22.82 -17.21 -7.37
N HIS A 126 23.62 -18.25 -7.18
CA HIS A 126 24.32 -18.92 -8.28
C HIS A 126 23.28 -19.55 -9.22
N GLU A 127 23.18 -19.06 -10.46
CA GLU A 127 22.35 -19.69 -11.47
C GLU A 127 22.92 -21.06 -11.82
N SER A 128 22.23 -22.13 -11.41
CA SER A 128 22.56 -23.51 -11.79
C SER A 128 22.27 -23.81 -13.26
N PHE A 129 21.54 -22.93 -13.94
CA PHE A 129 21.23 -23.00 -15.37
C PHE A 129 21.36 -21.62 -16.02
N PRO A 130 22.18 -21.47 -17.08
CA PRO A 130 22.29 -20.20 -17.78
C PRO A 130 20.95 -19.81 -18.40
N ARG A 131 20.53 -18.56 -18.21
CA ARG A 131 19.38 -17.99 -18.92
C ARG A 131 19.59 -18.12 -20.43
N LYS A 132 18.64 -18.71 -21.15
CA LYS A 132 18.60 -18.62 -22.61
C LYS A 132 18.24 -17.18 -23.00
N GLU A 133 19.05 -16.57 -23.85
CA GLU A 133 18.75 -15.26 -24.44
C GLU A 133 17.31 -15.23 -24.97
N GLY A 134 16.56 -14.19 -24.62
CA GLY A 134 15.17 -14.00 -25.05
C GLY A 134 14.09 -14.51 -24.09
N THR A 135 14.44 -15.20 -23.00
CA THR A 135 13.46 -15.57 -21.95
C THR A 135 13.57 -14.64 -20.74
N GLY A 136 12.67 -13.66 -20.64
CA GLY A 136 12.42 -12.90 -19.41
C GLY A 136 12.96 -11.48 -19.36
N LYS A 137 12.25 -10.57 -20.03
CA LYS A 137 12.01 -9.23 -19.47
C LYS A 137 10.49 -8.99 -19.48
N MET A 138 9.85 -9.42 -18.42
CA MET A 138 8.51 -8.97 -18.05
C MET A 138 8.60 -8.64 -16.57
N PHE A 139 9.19 -7.50 -16.25
CA PHE A 139 8.90 -6.61 -15.12
C PHE A 139 9.57 -5.28 -15.44
#